data_AF-A0A8H4LV72-F1
#
_entry.id   AF-A0A8H4LV72-F1
#
_cell.length_a   1.000
_cell.length_b   1.000
_cell.length_c   1.000
_cell.angle_alpha   90.00
_cell.angle_beta   90.00
_cell.angle_gamma   90.00
#
_symmetry.space_group_name_H-M   'P 1'
#
loop_
_entity.id
_entity.type
_entity.pdbx_description
1 polymer ?
#
loop_
_entity_poly.entity_id
_entity_poly.type
_entity_poly.pdbx_seq_one_letter_code
_entity_poly.pdbx_strand_id
1 'polypeptide(L)'
;MATLQTLVDGFARLERKVDTLQVKVNTLEGKVDTLQGDVNELKRSTTVINKNSEAKRWNQSATRPEDILAPMFRPNGELVNDCPGTVEELTGLNVVDVDRLLRELDVVAGDAQWRRNQLLLALGVTSILSRTWARTGVNPHTGPNVHLSRGTA
;
A
#
# COMPACT_ATOMS: atom_id res chain seq x y z
N MET A 1 15.42 41.51 56.01
CA MET A 1 15.17 40.05 55.94
C MET A 1 14.02 39.71 55.00
N ALA A 2 12.85 40.35 55.08
CA ALA A 2 11.69 40.02 54.23
C ALA A 2 11.94 40.10 52.71
N THR A 3 12.70 41.10 52.23
CA THR A 3 13.02 41.28 50.81
C THR A 3 13.92 40.18 50.23
N LEU A 4 14.89 39.71 51.02
CA LEU A 4 15.76 38.58 50.65
C LEU A 4 14.96 37.29 50.54
N GLN A 5 14.04 37.05 51.49
CA GLN A 5 13.17 35.87 51.43
C GLN A 5 12.28 35.89 50.18
N THR A 6 11.70 37.04 49.83
CA THR A 6 10.90 37.18 48.60
C THR A 6 11.71 36.88 47.34
N LEU A 7 12.98 37.30 47.30
CA LEU A 7 13.88 36.97 46.19
C LEU A 7 14.17 35.47 46.12
N VAL A 8 14.47 34.83 47.25
CA VAL A 8 14.70 33.37 47.33
C VAL A 8 13.47 32.60 46.84
N ASP A 9 12.27 32.98 47.28
CA ASP A 9 11.03 32.35 46.82
C ASP A 9 10.79 32.56 45.33
N GLY A 10 11.18 33.73 44.81
CA GLY A 10 11.14 34.05 43.38
C GLY A 10 12.08 33.16 42.57
N PHE A 11 13.33 32.97 43.02
CA PHE A 11 14.30 32.07 42.39
C PHE A 11 13.81 30.62 42.39
N ALA A 12 13.31 30.12 43.53
CA ALA A 12 12.79 28.76 43.62
C ALA A 12 11.54 28.53 42.72
N ARG A 13 10.75 29.58 42.45
CA ARG A 13 9.66 29.52 41.45
C ARG A 13 10.19 29.48 40.03
N LEU A 14 11.25 30.23 39.73
CA LEU A 14 11.86 30.28 38.42
C LEU A 14 12.53 28.94 38.09
N GLU A 15 13.28 28.37 39.01
CA GLU A 15 13.92 27.06 38.88
C GLU A 15 12.91 25.97 38.50
N ARG A 16 11.80 25.87 39.26
CA ARG A 16 10.71 24.92 38.92
C ARG A 16 10.09 25.15 37.54
N LYS A 17 9.99 26.41 37.10
CA LYS A 17 9.51 26.72 35.73
C LYS A 17 10.53 26.27 34.69
N VAL A 18 11.81 26.48 34.93
CA VAL A 18 12.90 26.01 34.06
C VAL A 18 12.89 24.49 33.97
N ASP A 19 12.77 23.77 35.09
CA ASP A 19 12.67 22.31 35.10
C ASP A 19 11.45 21.83 34.30
N THR A 20 10.31 22.49 34.47
CA THR A 20 9.08 22.18 33.71
C THR A 20 9.29 22.41 32.21
N LEU A 21 10.00 23.48 31.83
CA LEU A 21 10.31 23.76 30.43
C LEU A 21 11.28 22.71 29.88
N GLN A 22 12.29 22.29 30.63
CA GLN A 22 13.23 21.26 30.21
C GLN A 22 12.50 19.94 29.91
N VAL A 23 11.59 19.50 30.78
CA VAL A 23 10.77 18.30 30.54
C VAL A 23 9.92 18.42 29.28
N LYS A 24 9.33 19.60 29.04
CA LYS A 24 8.54 19.86 27.82
C LYS A 24 9.40 19.83 26.56
N VAL A 25 10.61 20.40 26.60
CA VAL A 25 11.55 20.37 25.48
C VAL A 25 11.93 18.93 25.16
N ASN A 26 12.33 18.13 26.15
CA ASN A 26 12.67 16.72 25.94
C ASN A 26 11.48 15.93 25.35
N THR A 27 10.25 16.24 25.78
CA THR A 27 9.04 15.62 25.23
C THR A 27 8.81 16.01 23.76
N LEU A 28 9.07 17.27 23.41
CA LEU A 28 8.95 17.74 22.03
C LEU A 28 10.02 17.11 21.13
N GLU A 29 11.26 16.99 21.61
CA GLU A 29 12.34 16.29 20.89
C GLU A 29 11.94 14.85 20.55
N GLY A 30 11.43 14.08 21.52
CA GLY A 30 10.96 12.72 21.26
C GLY A 30 9.80 12.64 20.25
N LYS A 31 8.90 13.64 20.26
CA LYS A 31 7.83 13.74 19.25
C LYS A 31 8.37 14.06 17.87
N VAL A 32 9.36 14.94 17.76
CA VAL A 32 10.03 15.27 16.49
C VAL A 32 10.74 14.04 15.93
N ASP A 33 11.43 13.26 16.76
CA ASP A 33 12.08 12.02 16.33
C ASP A 33 11.08 11.00 15.79
N THR A 34 9.92 10.86 16.46
CA THR A 34 8.84 9.97 16.00
C THR A 34 8.29 10.42 14.65
N LEU A 35 7.98 11.72 14.50
CA LEU A 35 7.50 12.29 13.24
C LEU A 35 8.52 12.11 12.11
N GLN A 36 9.81 12.25 12.41
CA GLN A 36 10.87 12.04 11.43
C GLN A 36 10.90 10.57 10.95
N GLY A 37 10.64 9.62 11.84
CA GLY A 37 10.43 8.21 11.51
C GLY A 37 9.25 7.99 10.57
N ASP A 38 8.08 8.53 10.93
CA ASP A 38 6.85 8.40 10.14
C ASP A 38 6.98 9.00 8.73
N VAL A 39 7.61 10.18 8.61
CA VAL A 39 7.87 10.83 7.32
C VAL A 39 8.79 9.98 6.44
N ASN A 40 9.82 9.35 7.03
CA ASN A 40 10.71 8.47 6.28
C ASN A 40 9.97 7.24 5.75
N GLU A 41 9.06 6.67 6.53
CA GLU A 41 8.26 5.52 6.11
C GLU A 41 7.26 5.88 5.01
N LEU A 42 6.57 7.01 5.15
CA LEU A 42 5.67 7.52 4.11
C LEU A 42 6.40 7.77 2.79
N LYS A 43 7.62 8.30 2.85
CA LYS A 43 8.47 8.52 1.67
C LYS A 43 8.84 7.21 0.97
N ARG A 44 9.16 6.16 1.73
CA ARG A 44 9.41 4.81 1.17
C ARG A 44 8.17 4.27 0.50
N SER A 45 7.03 4.27 1.19
CA SER A 45 5.75 3.79 0.66
C SER A 45 5.35 4.52 -0.63
N THR A 46 5.49 5.85 -0.66
CA THR A 46 5.23 6.65 -1.87
C THR A 46 6.15 6.26 -3.03
N THR A 47 7.42 5.99 -2.75
CA THR A 47 8.37 5.54 -3.78
C THR A 47 7.95 4.19 -4.38
N VAL A 48 7.52 3.25 -3.56
CA VAL A 48 7.00 1.93 -4.00
C VAL A 48 5.74 2.08 -4.84
N ILE A 49 4.77 2.88 -4.36
CA ILE A 49 3.52 3.14 -5.08
C ILE A 49 3.80 3.75 -6.46
N ASN A 50 4.75 4.69 -6.56
CA ASN A 50 5.13 5.31 -7.82
C ASN A 50 5.73 4.27 -8.79
N LYS A 51 6.68 3.45 -8.33
CA LYS A 51 7.27 2.37 -9.14
C LYS A 51 6.20 1.39 -9.64
N ASN A 52 5.30 0.96 -8.74
CA ASN A 52 4.21 0.06 -9.11
C ASN A 52 3.20 0.71 -10.07
N SER A 53 2.96 2.01 -9.95
CA SER A 53 2.08 2.74 -10.87
C SER A 53 2.69 2.87 -12.26
N GLU A 54 4.01 3.05 -12.35
CA GLU A 54 4.75 3.01 -13.61
C GLU A 54 4.75 1.62 -14.22
N ALA A 55 5.02 0.57 -13.42
CA ALA A 55 4.94 -0.82 -13.86
C ALA A 55 3.54 -1.17 -14.38
N LYS A 56 2.48 -0.77 -13.66
CA LYS A 56 1.08 -0.93 -14.12
C LYS A 56 0.85 -0.25 -15.47
N ARG A 57 1.30 0.99 -15.65
CA ARG A 57 1.16 1.72 -16.92
C ARG A 57 1.88 1.03 -18.07
N TRP A 58 3.07 0.48 -17.81
CA TRP A 58 3.78 -0.34 -18.78
C TRP A 58 2.98 -1.60 -19.12
N ASN A 59 2.58 -2.36 -18.10
CA ASN A 59 1.84 -3.63 -18.24
C ASN A 59 0.47 -3.46 -18.90
N GLN A 60 -0.17 -2.29 -18.81
CA GLN A 60 -1.41 -1.98 -19.53
C GLN A 60 -1.23 -2.01 -21.06
N SER A 61 -0.03 -1.72 -21.56
CA SER A 61 0.26 -1.81 -22.99
C SER A 61 0.47 -3.25 -23.47
N ALA A 62 0.67 -4.21 -22.55
CA ALA A 62 0.83 -5.62 -22.85
C ALA A 62 -0.52 -6.25 -23.24
N THR A 63 -0.60 -6.73 -24.47
CA THR A 63 -1.83 -7.28 -25.06
C THR A 63 -1.65 -8.69 -25.58
N ARG A 64 -0.43 -9.03 -25.97
CA ARG A 64 -0.03 -10.32 -26.52
C ARG A 64 0.58 -11.22 -25.45
N PRO A 65 0.49 -12.54 -25.57
CA PRO A 65 1.06 -13.48 -24.59
C PRO A 65 2.56 -13.28 -24.34
N GLU A 66 3.32 -12.97 -25.39
CA GLU A 66 4.77 -12.79 -25.36
C GLU A 66 5.23 -11.42 -24.82
N ASP A 67 4.30 -10.48 -24.60
CA ASP A 67 4.64 -9.12 -24.15
C ASP A 67 5.25 -9.17 -22.73
N ILE A 68 6.37 -8.46 -22.56
CA ILE A 68 7.12 -8.43 -21.31
C ILE A 68 6.42 -7.52 -20.29
N LEU A 69 6.24 -8.04 -19.08
CA LEU A 69 5.71 -7.34 -17.94
C LEU A 69 6.84 -6.73 -17.10
N ALA A 70 6.63 -5.49 -16.68
CA ALA A 70 7.44 -4.85 -15.67
C ALA A 70 7.20 -5.53 -14.32
N PRO A 71 8.28 -5.80 -13.55
CA PRO A 71 8.16 -6.43 -12.25
C PRO A 71 7.51 -5.49 -11.23
N MET A 72 6.81 -6.07 -10.27
CA MET A 72 6.15 -5.35 -9.19
C MET A 72 7.02 -5.33 -7.92
N PHE A 73 6.79 -4.33 -7.08
CA PHE A 73 7.46 -4.15 -5.79
C PHE A 73 6.47 -4.39 -4.65
N ARG A 74 6.96 -5.04 -3.59
CA ARG A 74 6.26 -5.22 -2.32
C ARG A 74 6.21 -3.92 -1.53
N PRO A 75 5.36 -3.80 -0.49
CA PRO A 75 5.31 -2.62 0.37
C PRO A 75 6.66 -2.24 1.02
N ASN A 76 7.52 -3.22 1.29
CA ASN A 76 8.87 -3.01 1.83
C ASN A 76 9.88 -2.46 0.79
N GLY A 77 9.48 -2.35 -0.49
CA GLY A 77 10.28 -1.84 -1.60
C GLY A 77 11.16 -2.87 -2.31
N GLU A 78 11.11 -4.14 -1.90
CA GLU A 78 11.76 -5.23 -2.60
C GLU A 78 10.94 -5.70 -3.81
N LEU A 79 11.60 -6.39 -4.74
CA LEU A 79 10.91 -7.04 -5.84
C LEU A 79 10.02 -8.17 -5.32
N VAL A 80 8.85 -8.33 -5.94
CA VAL A 80 8.00 -9.51 -5.73
C VAL A 80 8.73 -10.73 -6.27
N ASN A 81 8.81 -11.79 -5.46
CA ASN A 81 9.52 -13.01 -5.85
C ASN A 81 8.75 -13.73 -6.96
N ASP A 82 9.47 -14.27 -7.94
CA ASP A 82 8.90 -15.01 -9.07
C ASP A 82 7.69 -14.27 -9.68
N CYS A 83 7.83 -12.94 -9.84
CA CYS A 83 6.85 -12.13 -10.53
C CYS A 83 6.84 -12.54 -12.02
N PRO A 84 5.68 -12.81 -12.62
CA PRO A 84 5.60 -13.19 -14.03
C PRO A 84 6.26 -12.14 -14.92
N GLY A 85 7.14 -12.59 -15.81
CA GLY A 85 7.86 -11.73 -16.74
C GLY A 85 7.09 -11.51 -18.04
N THR A 86 6.07 -12.31 -18.33
CA THR A 86 5.24 -12.20 -19.54
C THR A 86 3.75 -12.36 -19.24
N VAL A 87 2.90 -11.93 -20.18
CA VAL A 87 1.45 -12.13 -20.10
C VAL A 87 1.09 -13.61 -20.08
N GLU A 88 1.79 -14.44 -20.87
CA GLU A 88 1.58 -15.89 -20.90
C GLU A 88 1.83 -16.53 -19.54
N GLU A 89 2.99 -16.26 -18.93
CA GLU A 89 3.33 -16.73 -17.58
C GLU A 89 2.28 -16.31 -16.55
N LEU A 90 1.83 -15.05 -16.60
CA LEU A 90 0.81 -14.53 -15.69
C LEU A 90 -0.52 -15.28 -15.82
N THR A 91 -0.94 -15.60 -17.05
CA THR A 91 -2.18 -16.35 -17.29
C THR A 91 -2.07 -17.84 -16.99
N GLY A 92 -0.85 -18.38 -17.04
CA GLY A 92 -0.54 -19.78 -16.74
C GLY A 92 -0.38 -20.11 -15.26
N LEU A 93 -0.42 -19.11 -14.37
CA LEU A 93 -0.21 -19.31 -12.93
C LEU A 93 -1.26 -20.23 -12.28
N ASN A 94 -0.78 -21.07 -11.37
CA ASN A 94 -1.64 -21.87 -10.50
C ASN A 94 -2.24 -21.00 -9.37
N VAL A 95 -3.20 -21.54 -8.63
CA VAL A 95 -3.90 -20.81 -7.55
C VAL A 95 -2.96 -20.46 -6.39
N VAL A 96 -1.98 -21.31 -6.09
CA VAL A 96 -1.01 -21.07 -5.00
C VAL A 96 -0.12 -19.87 -5.31
N ASP A 97 0.35 -19.77 -6.55
CA ASP A 97 1.17 -18.65 -7.00
C ASP A 97 0.36 -17.35 -7.07
N VAL A 98 -0.89 -17.42 -7.52
CA VAL A 98 -1.81 -16.27 -7.51
C VAL A 98 -2.02 -15.77 -6.08
N ASP A 99 -2.30 -16.67 -5.13
CA ASP A 99 -2.49 -16.33 -3.72
C ASP A 99 -1.23 -15.76 -3.08
N ARG A 100 -0.06 -16.34 -3.40
CA ARG A 100 1.25 -15.85 -2.95
C ARG A 100 1.50 -14.44 -3.45
N LEU A 101 1.33 -14.18 -4.75
CA LEU A 101 1.56 -12.87 -5.34
C LEU A 101 0.61 -11.80 -4.78
N LEU A 102 -0.67 -12.14 -4.59
CA LEU A 102 -1.64 -11.22 -3.98
C LEU A 102 -1.26 -10.84 -2.54
N ARG A 103 -0.77 -11.81 -1.76
CA ARG A 103 -0.27 -11.55 -0.41
C ARG A 103 1.00 -10.69 -0.41
N GLU A 104 1.94 -10.97 -1.31
CA GLU A 104 3.17 -10.19 -1.44
C GLU A 104 2.93 -8.75 -1.91
N LEU A 105 1.88 -8.55 -2.73
CA LEU A 105 1.44 -7.23 -3.19
C LEU A 105 0.52 -6.52 -2.18
N ASP A 106 0.19 -7.15 -1.06
CA ASP A 106 -0.76 -6.67 -0.05
C ASP A 106 -2.15 -6.31 -0.64
N VAL A 107 -2.64 -7.16 -1.55
CA VAL A 107 -3.95 -7.02 -2.20
C VAL A 107 -4.96 -7.98 -1.55
N VAL A 108 -6.03 -7.42 -0.99
CA VAL A 108 -7.11 -8.20 -0.38
C VAL A 108 -7.90 -8.94 -1.47
N ALA A 109 -7.83 -10.28 -1.44
CA ALA A 109 -8.41 -11.16 -2.44
C ALA A 109 -9.50 -12.11 -1.84
N GLY A 110 -10.70 -12.09 -2.40
CA GLY A 110 -11.88 -12.90 -2.11
C GLY A 110 -11.86 -14.27 -2.82
N ASP A 111 -12.93 -14.64 -3.54
CA ASP A 111 -13.06 -15.98 -4.16
C ASP A 111 -12.03 -16.28 -5.27
N ALA A 112 -11.70 -17.56 -5.53
CA ALA A 112 -10.59 -18.00 -6.37
C ALA A 112 -10.59 -17.41 -7.80
N GLN A 113 -11.77 -17.31 -8.44
CA GLN A 113 -11.87 -16.69 -9.77
C GLN A 113 -11.73 -15.16 -9.70
N TRP A 114 -12.15 -14.55 -8.59
CA TRP A 114 -11.96 -13.14 -8.31
C TRP A 114 -10.49 -12.81 -8.00
N ARG A 115 -9.75 -13.70 -7.35
CA ARG A 115 -8.31 -13.54 -7.07
C ARG A 115 -7.48 -13.37 -8.34
N ARG A 116 -7.76 -14.17 -9.38
CA ARG A 116 -7.08 -14.01 -10.67
C ARG A 116 -7.34 -12.64 -11.29
N ASN A 117 -8.59 -12.19 -11.28
CA ASN A 117 -8.92 -10.86 -11.79
C ASN A 117 -8.25 -9.75 -10.97
N GLN A 118 -8.20 -9.90 -9.64
CA GLN A 118 -7.47 -8.98 -8.76
C GLN A 118 -5.97 -8.95 -9.07
N LEU A 119 -5.36 -10.10 -9.37
CA LEU A 119 -3.95 -10.15 -9.75
C LEU A 119 -3.71 -9.42 -11.09
N LEU A 120 -4.54 -9.67 -12.10
CA LEU A 120 -4.46 -8.97 -13.38
C LEU A 120 -4.60 -7.45 -13.20
N LEU A 121 -5.52 -7.00 -12.34
CA LEU A 121 -5.67 -5.58 -11.99
C LEU A 121 -4.46 -5.04 -11.22
N ALA A 122 -3.90 -5.84 -10.30
CA ALA A 122 -2.74 -5.47 -9.51
C ALA A 122 -1.48 -5.31 -10.37
N LEU A 123 -1.30 -6.13 -11.40
CA LEU A 123 -0.21 -5.98 -12.37
C LEU A 123 -0.53 -4.96 -13.47
N GLY A 124 -1.80 -4.58 -13.68
CA GLY A 124 -2.21 -3.62 -14.71
C GLY A 124 -2.57 -4.25 -16.06
N VAL A 125 -2.68 -5.57 -16.17
CA VAL A 125 -3.00 -6.27 -17.42
C VAL A 125 -4.53 -6.30 -17.64
N THR A 126 -5.07 -5.21 -18.17
CA THR A 126 -6.52 -5.02 -18.33
C THR A 126 -7.08 -5.57 -19.65
N SER A 127 -6.22 -5.77 -20.66
CA SER A 127 -6.61 -6.29 -21.99
C SER A 127 -7.28 -7.67 -21.90
N ILE A 128 -6.81 -8.53 -20.99
CA ILE A 128 -7.39 -9.84 -20.73
C ILE A 128 -8.75 -9.71 -20.04
N LEU A 129 -8.87 -8.80 -19.06
CA LEU A 129 -10.10 -8.59 -18.30
C LEU A 129 -11.25 -8.11 -19.19
N SER A 130 -10.99 -7.22 -20.13
CA SER A 130 -12.00 -6.76 -21.09
C SER A 130 -12.50 -7.91 -21.97
N ARG A 131 -11.60 -8.82 -22.39
CA ARG A 131 -11.98 -10.01 -23.18
C ARG A 131 -12.77 -11.02 -22.35
N THR A 132 -12.45 -11.19 -21.08
CA THR A 132 -13.17 -12.12 -20.19
C THR A 132 -14.52 -11.55 -19.76
N TRP A 133 -14.66 -10.25 -19.50
CA TRP A 133 -15.98 -9.62 -19.31
C TRP A 133 -16.85 -9.89 -20.53
N ALA A 134 -16.29 -9.72 -21.75
CA ALA A 134 -17.09 -9.73 -22.98
C ALA A 134 -17.70 -11.11 -23.22
N ARG A 135 -17.01 -12.13 -22.71
CA ARG A 135 -17.43 -13.52 -22.77
C ARG A 135 -18.35 -13.93 -21.62
N THR A 136 -18.16 -13.41 -20.41
CA THR A 136 -18.81 -13.93 -19.20
C THR A 136 -19.89 -13.02 -18.60
N GLY A 137 -19.91 -11.74 -18.96
CA GLY A 137 -20.81 -10.73 -18.38
C GLY A 137 -20.50 -10.37 -16.92
N VAL A 138 -19.43 -10.91 -16.33
CA VAL A 138 -19.02 -10.61 -14.94
C VAL A 138 -18.06 -9.43 -14.94
N ASN A 139 -18.40 -8.38 -14.18
CA ASN A 139 -17.52 -7.22 -14.01
C ASN A 139 -16.27 -7.62 -13.20
N PRO A 140 -15.05 -7.37 -13.70
CA PRO A 140 -13.82 -7.72 -12.98
C PRO A 140 -13.56 -6.84 -11.74
N HIS A 141 -14.18 -5.66 -11.65
CA HIS A 141 -14.00 -4.70 -10.56
C HIS A 141 -14.95 -4.91 -9.38
N THR A 142 -16.15 -5.48 -9.63
CA THR A 142 -17.14 -5.81 -8.60
C THR A 142 -17.27 -7.32 -8.59
N GLY A 143 -17.01 -7.99 -7.45
CA GLY A 143 -17.10 -9.46 -7.32
C GLY A 143 -18.42 -10.06 -7.85
N PRO A 144 -18.55 -11.40 -7.92
CA PRO A 144 -19.73 -12.05 -8.50
C PRO A 144 -21.01 -11.42 -7.94
N ASN A 145 -21.79 -10.81 -8.83
CA ASN A 145 -23.00 -10.07 -8.50
C ASN A 145 -23.96 -11.00 -7.75
N VAL A 146 -24.20 -10.74 -6.46
CA VAL A 146 -25.16 -11.52 -5.64
C VAL A 146 -26.61 -11.24 -6.07
N HIS A 147 -26.89 -10.30 -6.98
CA HIS A 147 -28.25 -10.03 -7.44
C HIS A 147 -28.37 -10.08 -8.96
N LEU A 148 -28.77 -11.24 -9.48
CA LEU A 148 -29.57 -11.38 -10.69
C LEU A 148 -30.37 -12.69 -10.59
N SER A 149 -31.24 -12.76 -9.57
CA SER A 149 -32.41 -13.65 -9.64
C SER A 149 -33.57 -12.86 -10.22
N ARG A 150 -33.90 -13.21 -11.47
CA ARG A 150 -35.23 -13.26 -12.09
C ARG A 150 -36.18 -12.06 -11.96
N GLY A 151 -36.55 -11.55 -13.14
CA GLY A 151 -37.76 -10.77 -13.35
C GLY A 151 -38.12 -10.65 -14.83
N THR A 152 -38.14 -11.76 -15.56
CA THR A 152 -38.95 -11.86 -16.79
C THR A 152 -40.35 -12.32 -16.40
N ALA A 153 -41.30 -11.39 -16.36
CA ALA A 153 -42.73 -11.57 -16.61
C ALA A 153 -43.34 -10.18 -16.75
#